data_AF-A0A4Z1HHY6-F1
#
_entry.id   AF-A0A4Z1HHY6-F1
#
_cell.length_a   1.000
_cell.length_b   1.000
_cell.length_c   1.000
_cell.angle_alpha   90.00
_cell.angle_beta   90.00
_cell.angle_gamma   90.00
#
_symmetry.space_group_name_H-M   'P 1'
#
loop_
_entity.id
_entity.type
_entity.pdbx_description
1 polymer ?
#
loop_
_entity_poly.entity_id
_entity_poly.type
_entity_poly.pdbx_seq_one_letter_code
_entity_poly.pdbx_strand_id
1 'polypeptide(L)'
;MTTMHDQLMKTSIHTTKAILPLFITTPPEAHYILSSSLYTMVIHHWEAGSANSEGTFSHCLLTEKDVKGFPTVKTIGVWYDTTNNEPYSLEGIQIEYSNGTKTPVYDRNITNYYSFTLEDGEFITDMTVGTGSPLMRSISINTNRGRHRKFGSRDEITHSVPVHSGFLLGITGGILYGCISQLGFYFLEDLAGVAVMINYTAMPDPSTIGQIQFDRINGDNRDGKNPLQIDIARSEEVTNSFTTEESWTESLGVSVSVSDGFFGIGEASAGTEYTYTESKSNSTSYSETHKIEWKGSTTVDPGDYTVIDLLYYKGYFEITYTAVITLIGKSGSKHELSRSGGGAGVSGGVATIKQFHVPSNQTESILFSMPHEKTLEEDELPPNTNHSVGGNTNK
;
A
#
# COMPACT_ATOMS: atom_id res chain seq x y z
N MET A 1 -25.66 -53.65 56.32
CA MET A 1 -24.85 -53.31 55.12
C MET A 1 -25.61 -52.29 54.32
N THR A 2 -24.88 -51.23 54.00
CA THR A 2 -25.32 -49.89 53.65
C THR A 2 -25.52 -49.74 52.14
N THR A 3 -26.22 -48.67 51.73
CA THR A 3 -26.11 -47.93 50.45
C THR A 3 -26.65 -48.64 49.19
N MET A 4 -27.20 -47.97 48.17
CA MET A 4 -27.29 -46.54 47.86
C MET A 4 -28.46 -46.32 46.89
N HIS A 5 -29.17 -45.21 47.09
CA HIS A 5 -30.12 -44.59 46.17
C HIS A 5 -29.32 -43.51 45.41
N ASP A 6 -29.51 -43.36 44.10
CA ASP A 6 -29.29 -42.04 43.49
C ASP A 6 -30.16 -41.80 42.26
N GLN A 7 -30.74 -40.60 42.25
CA GLN A 7 -31.77 -40.09 41.34
C GLN A 7 -31.13 -39.32 40.18
N LEU A 8 -31.66 -39.51 38.97
CA LEU A 8 -31.43 -38.62 37.83
C LEU A 8 -32.62 -37.65 37.72
N MET A 9 -32.42 -36.41 38.16
CA MET A 9 -33.31 -35.29 37.88
C MET A 9 -33.16 -34.84 36.42
N LYS A 10 -34.27 -34.83 35.67
CA LYS A 10 -34.44 -34.05 34.44
C LYS A 10 -35.12 -32.73 34.80
N THR A 11 -34.39 -31.63 34.73
CA THR A 11 -34.94 -30.28 34.84
C THR A 11 -35.42 -29.82 33.46
N SER A 12 -36.74 -29.72 33.30
CA SER A 12 -37.41 -29.06 32.17
C SER A 12 -37.47 -27.56 32.47
N ILE A 13 -36.89 -26.73 31.60
CA ILE A 13 -37.06 -25.28 31.67
C ILE A 13 -38.12 -24.88 30.64
N HIS A 14 -39.34 -24.65 31.12
CA HIS A 14 -40.37 -23.91 30.40
C HIS A 14 -40.09 -22.42 30.57
N THR A 15 -39.77 -21.72 29.48
CA THR A 15 -39.67 -20.26 29.48
C THR A 15 -40.92 -19.69 28.82
N THR A 16 -41.80 -19.13 29.63
CA THR A 16 -43.00 -18.41 29.20
C THR A 16 -42.56 -17.07 28.58
N LYS A 17 -42.78 -16.89 27.28
CA LYS A 17 -42.43 -15.65 26.55
C LYS A 17 -43.54 -14.62 26.77
N ALA A 18 -43.27 -13.60 27.57
CA ALA A 18 -44.12 -12.41 27.67
C ALA A 18 -43.92 -11.55 26.42
N ILE A 19 -45.02 -11.18 25.76
CA ILE A 19 -45.05 -10.19 24.69
C ILE A 19 -44.96 -8.81 25.35
N LEU A 20 -43.79 -8.17 25.26
CA LEU A 20 -43.57 -6.78 25.67
C LEU A 20 -43.43 -5.90 24.42
N PRO A 21 -43.86 -4.63 24.48
CA PRO A 21 -43.88 -3.74 23.33
C PRO A 21 -42.46 -3.39 22.85
N LEU A 22 -42.33 -3.29 21.52
CA LEU A 22 -41.11 -3.00 20.79
C LEU A 22 -40.61 -1.57 21.12
N PHE A 23 -39.76 -1.43 22.11
CA PHE A 23 -38.97 -0.22 22.31
C PHE A 23 -37.75 -0.29 21.39
N ILE A 24 -37.65 0.67 20.47
CA ILE A 24 -36.51 0.82 19.56
C ILE A 24 -35.34 1.39 20.38
N THR A 25 -34.54 0.50 20.96
CA THR A 25 -33.23 0.84 21.52
C THR A 25 -32.18 0.71 20.43
N THR A 26 -31.13 1.54 20.47
CA THR A 26 -29.93 1.36 19.64
C THR A 26 -29.44 -0.09 19.75
N PRO A 27 -29.11 -0.77 18.63
CA PRO A 27 -28.70 -2.17 18.69
C PRO A 27 -27.44 -2.35 19.53
N PRO A 28 -27.34 -3.43 20.32
CA PRO A 28 -26.16 -3.71 21.13
C PRO A 28 -24.96 -4.08 20.24
N GLU A 29 -23.81 -3.46 20.50
CA GLU A 29 -22.53 -3.85 19.92
C GLU A 29 -21.98 -5.06 20.69
N ALA A 30 -21.53 -6.10 19.98
CA ALA A 30 -20.92 -7.28 20.57
C ALA A 30 -19.44 -7.36 20.18
N HIS A 31 -18.57 -7.60 21.18
CA HIS A 31 -17.14 -7.78 20.96
C HIS A 31 -16.80 -9.28 20.99
N TYR A 32 -16.21 -9.78 19.90
CA TYR A 32 -15.72 -11.16 19.83
C TYR A 32 -14.19 -11.14 19.91
N ILE A 33 -13.65 -11.82 20.91
CA ILE A 33 -12.22 -12.10 21.03
C ILE A 33 -12.00 -13.53 20.53
N LEU A 34 -11.44 -13.67 19.33
CA LEU A 34 -11.02 -14.96 18.81
C LEU A 34 -9.57 -15.18 19.21
N SER A 35 -9.33 -16.18 20.06
CA SER A 35 -7.99 -16.55 20.53
C SER A 35 -7.56 -17.86 19.87
N SER A 36 -6.61 -17.78 18.94
CA SER A 36 -5.77 -18.93 18.58
C SER A 36 -4.45 -18.84 19.34
N SER A 37 -3.70 -19.93 19.48
CA SER A 37 -2.45 -19.98 20.27
C SER A 37 -1.34 -19.01 19.83
N LEU A 38 -1.55 -18.23 18.75
CA LEU A 38 -0.56 -17.31 18.21
C LEU A 38 -1.11 -15.90 17.89
N TYR A 39 -2.43 -15.68 17.86
CA TYR A 39 -3.02 -14.36 17.56
C TYR A 39 -4.36 -14.17 18.28
N THR A 40 -4.51 -13.04 18.97
CA THR A 40 -5.78 -12.53 19.49
C THR A 40 -6.34 -11.55 18.46
N MET A 41 -7.51 -11.86 17.91
CA MET A 41 -8.21 -11.00 16.95
C MET A 41 -9.45 -10.43 17.63
N VAL A 42 -9.62 -9.11 17.54
CA VAL A 42 -10.84 -8.44 18.00
C VAL A 42 -11.67 -8.07 16.78
N ILE A 43 -12.82 -8.71 16.67
CA ILE A 43 -13.81 -8.42 15.64
C ILE A 43 -15.00 -7.76 16.31
N HIS A 44 -15.43 -6.64 15.76
CA HIS A 44 -16.64 -5.97 16.15
C HIS A 44 -17.79 -6.48 15.31
N HIS A 45 -18.88 -6.79 16.02
CA HIS A 45 -20.09 -7.30 15.43
C HIS A 45 -21.25 -6.39 15.76
N TRP A 46 -21.97 -6.00 14.73
CA TRP A 46 -23.16 -5.17 14.80
C TRP A 46 -24.27 -5.80 13.98
N GLU A 47 -25.51 -5.81 14.48
CA GLU A 47 -26.69 -6.29 13.77
C GLU A 47 -27.89 -5.34 13.94
N ALA A 48 -28.75 -5.27 12.91
CA ALA A 48 -30.08 -4.69 13.01
C ALA A 48 -31.11 -5.52 12.25
N GLY A 49 -32.35 -5.50 12.72
CA GLY A 49 -33.49 -6.21 12.13
C GLY A 49 -34.23 -7.13 13.10
N SER A 50 -35.15 -7.94 12.56
CA SER A 50 -35.98 -8.84 13.37
C SER A 50 -35.47 -10.28 13.31
N ALA A 51 -34.83 -10.73 14.38
CA ALA A 51 -34.44 -12.14 14.52
C ALA A 51 -35.68 -13.04 14.47
N ASN A 52 -35.64 -14.10 13.66
CA ASN A 52 -36.75 -15.05 13.59
C ASN A 52 -36.29 -16.49 13.24
N SER A 53 -37.24 -17.41 13.21
CA SER A 53 -37.01 -18.86 13.13
C SER A 53 -36.79 -19.43 11.73
N GLU A 54 -36.93 -18.64 10.65
CA GLU A 54 -36.87 -19.16 9.28
C GLU A 54 -35.43 -19.42 8.79
N GLY A 55 -34.43 -18.76 9.38
CA GLY A 55 -33.03 -19.07 9.13
C GLY A 55 -32.12 -17.92 9.54
N THR A 56 -30.89 -18.27 9.91
CA THR A 56 -29.80 -17.33 10.14
C THR A 56 -28.61 -17.69 9.27
N PHE A 57 -27.79 -16.69 8.94
CA PHE A 57 -26.50 -16.89 8.31
C PHE A 57 -25.45 -16.09 9.04
N SER A 58 -24.22 -16.59 9.07
CA SER A 58 -23.06 -15.87 9.57
C SER A 58 -21.84 -16.39 8.83
N HIS A 59 -21.06 -15.48 8.25
CA HIS A 59 -19.88 -15.82 7.48
C HIS A 59 -18.79 -14.79 7.69
N CYS A 60 -17.67 -15.26 8.25
CA CYS A 60 -16.45 -14.50 8.42
C CYS A 60 -15.30 -15.49 8.26
N LEU A 61 -14.54 -15.43 7.15
CA LEU A 61 -13.47 -16.40 6.88
C LEU A 61 -12.47 -16.50 8.03
N LEU A 62 -12.19 -15.40 8.72
CA LEU A 62 -11.27 -15.40 9.87
C LEU A 62 -11.75 -16.22 11.07
N THR A 63 -13.01 -16.66 11.08
CA THR A 63 -13.56 -17.58 12.10
C THR A 63 -13.44 -19.05 11.69
N GLU A 64 -13.07 -19.33 10.44
CA GLU A 64 -12.94 -20.69 9.92
C GLU A 64 -11.56 -21.28 10.22
N LYS A 65 -11.50 -22.61 10.32
CA LYS A 65 -10.23 -23.31 10.51
C LYS A 65 -9.42 -23.24 9.21
N ASP A 66 -8.10 -23.11 9.34
CA ASP A 66 -7.13 -23.19 8.25
C ASP A 66 -7.14 -22.04 7.23
N VAL A 67 -7.79 -20.92 7.55
CA VAL A 67 -7.72 -19.71 6.71
C VAL A 67 -6.32 -19.12 6.78
N LYS A 68 -5.68 -19.00 5.62
CA LYS A 68 -4.37 -18.37 5.45
C LYS A 68 -4.53 -16.88 5.14
N GLY A 69 -3.67 -16.07 5.73
CA GLY A 69 -3.63 -14.62 5.53
C GLY A 69 -4.79 -13.89 6.21
N PHE A 70 -5.05 -12.67 5.75
CA PHE A 70 -6.09 -11.80 6.28
C PHE A 70 -7.12 -11.44 5.18
N PRO A 71 -8.01 -12.38 4.79
CA PRO A 71 -9.01 -12.09 3.78
C PRO A 71 -10.04 -11.08 4.30
N THR A 72 -10.13 -9.95 3.61
CA THR A 72 -11.17 -8.93 3.81
C THR A 72 -12.24 -9.08 2.73
N VAL A 73 -13.43 -8.55 2.97
CA VAL A 73 -14.49 -8.49 1.95
C VAL A 73 -14.07 -7.50 0.86
N LYS A 74 -14.02 -7.99 -0.37
CA LYS A 74 -13.68 -7.22 -1.58
C LYS A 74 -14.93 -6.78 -2.35
N THR A 75 -15.91 -7.67 -2.51
CA THR A 75 -17.15 -7.33 -3.21
C THR A 75 -18.37 -7.65 -2.36
N ILE A 76 -19.33 -6.73 -2.33
CA ILE A 76 -20.67 -6.95 -1.76
C ILE A 76 -21.65 -6.98 -2.92
N GLY A 77 -22.32 -8.11 -3.10
CA GLY A 77 -23.40 -8.32 -4.06
C GLY A 77 -24.74 -8.40 -3.34
N VAL A 78 -25.74 -7.67 -3.84
CA VAL A 78 -27.07 -7.56 -3.22
C VAL A 78 -28.14 -7.76 -4.29
N TRP A 79 -29.15 -8.56 -3.93
CA TRP A 79 -30.38 -8.73 -4.68
C TRP A 79 -31.52 -8.01 -3.98
N TYR A 80 -32.38 -7.36 -4.75
CA TYR A 80 -33.55 -6.67 -4.20
C TYR A 80 -34.78 -6.84 -5.07
N ASP A 81 -35.94 -6.90 -4.42
CA ASP A 81 -37.23 -6.87 -5.09
C ASP A 81 -37.62 -5.42 -5.38
N THR A 82 -38.43 -5.24 -6.43
CA THR A 82 -38.96 -3.94 -6.83
C THR A 82 -40.48 -3.93 -6.75
N THR A 83 -41.04 -2.97 -6.02
CA THR A 83 -42.46 -2.66 -6.07
C THR A 83 -42.64 -1.33 -6.81
N ASN A 84 -43.49 -1.29 -7.84
CA ASN A 84 -43.67 -0.11 -8.69
C ASN A 84 -42.36 0.42 -9.33
N ASN A 85 -41.45 -0.48 -9.71
CA ASN A 85 -40.10 -0.18 -10.22
C ASN A 85 -39.16 0.49 -9.21
N GLU A 86 -39.51 0.53 -7.93
CA GLU A 86 -38.64 1.05 -6.86
C GLU A 86 -38.12 -0.10 -5.97
N PRO A 87 -36.83 -0.10 -5.57
CA PRO A 87 -36.30 -1.09 -4.64
C PRO A 87 -37.09 -1.12 -3.32
N TYR A 88 -37.64 -2.29 -2.98
CA TYR A 88 -38.57 -2.48 -1.87
C TYR A 88 -37.96 -3.25 -0.69
N SER A 89 -37.35 -4.41 -0.94
CA SER A 89 -36.75 -5.29 0.06
C SER A 89 -35.44 -5.88 -0.43
N LEU A 90 -34.51 -6.13 0.49
CA LEU A 90 -33.32 -6.92 0.22
C LEU A 90 -33.71 -8.41 0.21
N GLU A 91 -33.54 -9.06 -0.94
CA GLU A 91 -33.91 -10.46 -1.16
C GLU A 91 -32.73 -11.42 -1.07
N GLY A 92 -31.51 -10.89 -1.17
CA GLY A 92 -30.33 -11.73 -1.03
C GLY A 92 -29.04 -10.94 -0.95
N ILE A 93 -28.02 -11.60 -0.40
CA ILE A 93 -26.70 -11.02 -0.25
C ILE A 93 -25.62 -12.08 -0.47
N GLN A 94 -24.52 -11.67 -1.11
CA GLN A 94 -23.33 -12.47 -1.30
C GLN A 94 -22.12 -11.57 -1.11
N ILE A 95 -21.07 -12.09 -0.49
CA ILE A 95 -19.78 -11.39 -0.43
C ILE A 95 -18.70 -12.23 -1.11
N GLU A 96 -17.71 -11.53 -1.65
CA GLU A 96 -16.48 -12.09 -2.18
C GLU A 96 -15.31 -11.50 -1.41
N TYR A 97 -14.39 -12.34 -0.99
CA TYR A 97 -13.20 -11.98 -0.24
C TYR A 97 -12.03 -11.61 -1.15
N SER A 98 -11.03 -10.93 -0.60
CA SER A 98 -9.82 -10.52 -1.32
C SER A 98 -8.99 -11.69 -1.87
N ASN A 99 -9.15 -12.89 -1.30
CA ASN A 99 -8.55 -14.13 -1.81
C ASN A 99 -9.38 -14.83 -2.91
N GLY A 100 -10.49 -14.23 -3.35
CA GLY A 100 -11.39 -14.77 -4.38
C GLY A 100 -12.45 -15.74 -3.87
N THR A 101 -12.43 -16.12 -2.58
CA THR A 101 -13.49 -16.95 -1.99
C THR A 101 -14.82 -16.20 -1.99
N LYS A 102 -15.90 -16.87 -2.39
CA LYS A 102 -17.26 -16.31 -2.38
C LYS A 102 -18.14 -17.06 -1.39
N THR A 103 -19.02 -16.36 -0.70
CA THR A 103 -20.07 -17.00 0.08
C THR A 103 -21.12 -17.62 -0.84
N PRO A 104 -21.96 -18.53 -0.34
CA PRO A 104 -23.26 -18.75 -0.95
C PRO A 104 -24.03 -17.42 -1.09
N VAL A 105 -24.99 -17.38 -2.00
CA VAL A 105 -26.03 -16.36 -1.94
C VAL A 105 -26.92 -16.72 -0.75
N TYR A 106 -27.02 -15.82 0.21
CA TYR A 106 -27.97 -15.97 1.29
C TYR A 106 -29.33 -15.49 0.81
N ASP A 107 -30.33 -16.38 0.93
CA ASP A 107 -31.72 -16.22 0.50
C ASP A 107 -32.00 -16.37 -1.00
N ARG A 108 -32.38 -15.32 -1.75
CA ARG A 108 -32.82 -15.44 -3.16
C ARG A 108 -32.02 -14.58 -4.14
N ASN A 109 -31.92 -15.04 -5.40
CA ASN A 109 -31.15 -14.41 -6.48
C ASN A 109 -32.02 -14.01 -7.71
N ILE A 110 -33.22 -13.47 -7.46
CA ILE A 110 -34.35 -13.57 -8.40
C ILE A 110 -34.30 -12.60 -9.59
N THR A 111 -34.01 -11.30 -9.40
CA THR A 111 -34.20 -10.33 -10.50
C THR A 111 -33.18 -9.19 -10.55
N ASN A 112 -33.09 -8.33 -9.52
CA ASN A 112 -32.19 -7.17 -9.59
C ASN A 112 -30.91 -7.39 -8.78
N TYR A 113 -29.78 -7.48 -9.48
CA TYR A 113 -28.46 -7.61 -8.86
C TYR A 113 -27.66 -6.32 -8.98
N TYR A 114 -27.05 -5.92 -7.88
CA TYR A 114 -25.99 -4.92 -7.88
C TYR A 114 -24.81 -5.42 -7.07
N SER A 115 -23.62 -4.96 -7.46
CA SER A 115 -22.41 -5.17 -6.70
C SER A 115 -21.68 -3.87 -6.42
N PHE A 116 -20.83 -3.91 -5.40
CA PHE A 116 -19.84 -2.89 -5.11
C PHE A 116 -18.54 -3.58 -4.75
N THR A 117 -17.52 -3.34 -5.56
CA THR A 117 -16.18 -3.91 -5.38
C THR A 117 -15.26 -2.82 -4.87
N LEU A 118 -14.73 -3.01 -3.65
CA LEU A 118 -13.67 -2.20 -3.09
C LEU A 118 -12.40 -2.40 -3.91
N GLU A 119 -11.78 -1.29 -4.26
CA GLU A 119 -10.46 -1.27 -4.88
C GLU A 119 -9.39 -1.57 -3.83
N ASP A 120 -8.22 -1.95 -4.31
CA ASP A 120 -7.07 -2.23 -3.47
C ASP A 120 -6.67 -0.99 -2.63
N GLY A 121 -6.63 -1.14 -1.31
CA GLY A 121 -6.37 -0.03 -0.38
C GLY A 121 -7.58 0.88 -0.10
N GLU A 122 -8.76 0.49 -0.57
CA GLU A 122 -10.02 1.17 -0.25
C GLU A 122 -10.68 0.52 0.97
N PHE A 123 -11.16 1.37 1.88
CA PHE A 123 -11.87 0.94 3.09
C PHE A 123 -13.11 1.79 3.33
N ILE A 124 -14.04 1.23 4.11
CA ILE A 124 -15.35 1.83 4.38
C ILE A 124 -15.21 2.89 5.48
N THR A 125 -15.59 4.13 5.19
CA THR A 125 -15.55 5.23 6.17
C THR A 125 -16.88 5.47 6.85
N ASP A 126 -17.97 5.10 6.19
CA ASP A 126 -19.32 5.17 6.75
C ASP A 126 -20.20 4.10 6.09
N MET A 127 -21.05 3.48 6.91
CA MET A 127 -22.04 2.50 6.45
C MET A 127 -23.35 2.71 7.21
N THR A 128 -24.45 2.66 6.47
CA THR A 128 -25.78 2.64 7.06
C THR A 128 -26.60 1.51 6.48
N VAL A 129 -27.56 1.01 7.27
CA VAL A 129 -28.58 0.09 6.79
C VAL A 129 -29.96 0.65 7.02
N GLY A 130 -30.80 0.51 6.01
CA GLY A 130 -32.21 0.87 6.06
C GLY A 130 -33.08 -0.32 6.38
N THR A 131 -34.04 -0.12 7.28
CA THR A 131 -35.08 -1.10 7.61
C THR A 131 -36.46 -0.55 7.25
N GLY A 132 -37.40 -1.45 7.00
CA GLY A 132 -38.82 -1.15 6.92
C GLY A 132 -39.61 -2.33 7.41
N SER A 133 -40.37 -2.16 8.49
CA SER A 133 -40.86 -3.27 9.31
C SER A 133 -41.61 -4.31 8.46
N PRO A 134 -41.19 -5.60 8.41
CA PRO A 134 -40.15 -6.27 9.21
C PRO A 134 -38.81 -6.56 8.46
N LEU A 135 -38.57 -5.97 7.29
CA LEU A 135 -37.49 -6.35 6.36
C LEU A 135 -36.35 -5.33 6.29
N MET A 136 -35.18 -5.81 5.86
CA MET A 136 -34.07 -4.94 5.45
C MET A 136 -34.38 -4.37 4.06
N ARG A 137 -34.12 -3.07 3.87
CA ARG A 137 -34.44 -2.36 2.63
C ARG A 137 -33.24 -1.79 1.90
N SER A 138 -32.20 -1.39 2.63
CA SER A 138 -31.03 -0.80 2.00
C SER A 138 -29.74 -1.01 2.77
N ILE A 139 -28.63 -0.88 2.03
CA ILE A 139 -27.28 -0.77 2.54
C ILE A 139 -26.65 0.41 1.81
N SER A 140 -26.10 1.39 2.52
CA SER A 140 -25.35 2.50 1.94
C SER A 140 -23.92 2.49 2.47
N ILE A 141 -22.97 2.69 1.57
CA ILE A 141 -21.52 2.59 1.81
C ILE A 141 -20.84 3.84 1.27
N ASN A 142 -19.99 4.45 2.10
CA ASN A 142 -19.04 5.48 1.71
C ASN A 142 -17.62 4.99 1.97
N THR A 143 -16.66 5.38 1.13
CA THR A 143 -15.27 4.92 1.23
C THR A 143 -14.27 6.07 1.33
N ASN A 144 -13.03 5.75 1.73
CA ASN A 144 -11.91 6.70 1.77
C ASN A 144 -11.54 7.30 0.41
N ARG A 145 -12.04 6.72 -0.69
CA ARG A 145 -11.90 7.25 -2.05
C ARG A 145 -13.03 8.17 -2.48
N GLY A 146 -13.95 8.50 -1.56
CA GLY A 146 -15.14 9.31 -1.85
C GLY A 146 -16.15 8.60 -2.75
N ARG A 147 -16.03 7.27 -2.94
CA ARG A 147 -17.02 6.48 -3.67
C ARG A 147 -18.21 6.24 -2.74
N HIS A 148 -19.40 6.36 -3.31
CA HIS A 148 -20.67 6.11 -2.62
C HIS A 148 -21.47 5.06 -3.37
N ARG A 149 -22.02 4.10 -2.62
CA ARG A 149 -22.97 3.13 -3.17
C ARG A 149 -24.12 2.92 -2.21
N LYS A 150 -25.35 3.10 -2.71
CA LYS A 150 -26.56 2.66 -2.03
C LYS A 150 -27.21 1.50 -2.80
N PHE A 151 -27.46 0.41 -2.10
CA PHE A 151 -28.32 -0.69 -2.52
C PHE A 151 -29.68 -0.47 -1.87
N GLY A 152 -30.77 -0.51 -2.63
CA GLY A 152 -32.10 -0.15 -2.12
C GLY A 152 -32.43 1.34 -2.22
N SER A 153 -33.66 1.74 -1.92
CA SER A 153 -34.14 3.11 -2.17
C SER A 153 -34.82 3.76 -0.97
N ARG A 154 -35.79 3.08 -0.34
CA ARG A 154 -36.70 3.67 0.65
C ARG A 154 -36.51 3.07 2.05
N ASP A 155 -36.02 3.89 2.96
CA ASP A 155 -35.79 3.49 4.35
C ASP A 155 -36.88 4.11 5.23
N GLU A 156 -37.52 3.32 6.08
CA GLU A 156 -38.38 3.87 7.14
C GLU A 156 -37.53 4.31 8.33
N ILE A 157 -36.50 3.51 8.64
CA ILE A 157 -35.53 3.77 9.69
C ILE A 157 -34.15 3.47 9.13
N THR A 158 -33.21 4.37 9.36
CA THR A 158 -31.80 4.19 9.00
C THR A 158 -30.98 4.01 10.27
N HIS A 159 -30.13 2.99 10.28
CA HIS A 159 -29.19 2.73 11.37
C HIS A 159 -27.77 2.95 10.89
N SER A 160 -26.99 3.68 11.68
CA SER A 160 -25.54 3.79 11.48
C SER A 160 -24.86 2.51 11.92
N VAL A 161 -23.98 1.98 11.08
CA VAL A 161 -23.14 0.83 11.38
C VAL A 161 -21.78 1.35 11.88
N PRO A 162 -21.30 0.92 13.05
CA PRO A 162 -19.95 1.25 13.50
C PRO A 162 -18.93 0.50 12.63
N VAL A 163 -18.24 1.21 11.74
CA VAL A 163 -17.32 0.62 10.76
C VAL A 163 -15.90 0.41 11.29
N HIS A 164 -15.57 0.98 12.45
CA HIS A 164 -14.24 0.90 13.08
C HIS A 164 -13.11 1.27 12.12
N SER A 165 -12.16 0.37 11.84
CA SER A 165 -11.09 0.59 10.87
C SER A 165 -11.55 0.62 9.41
N GLY A 166 -12.80 0.28 9.13
CA GLY A 166 -13.37 0.24 7.79
C GLY A 166 -13.10 -1.05 7.01
N PHE A 167 -12.30 -1.97 7.55
CA PHE A 167 -12.05 -3.29 6.94
C PHE A 167 -13.19 -4.25 7.29
N LEU A 168 -14.07 -4.49 6.31
CA LEU A 168 -15.14 -5.46 6.42
C LEU A 168 -14.58 -6.89 6.31
N LEU A 169 -14.94 -7.75 7.26
CA LEU A 169 -14.43 -9.12 7.42
C LEU A 169 -15.51 -10.19 7.15
N GLY A 170 -16.78 -9.78 7.11
CA GLY A 170 -17.87 -10.73 6.91
C GLY A 170 -19.24 -10.12 7.15
N ILE A 171 -20.24 -10.99 7.02
CA ILE A 171 -21.65 -10.63 7.19
C ILE A 171 -22.36 -11.68 8.05
N THR A 172 -23.47 -11.27 8.64
CA THR A 172 -24.39 -12.14 9.38
C THR A 172 -25.79 -11.59 9.24
N GLY A 173 -26.80 -12.38 9.57
CA GLY A 173 -28.18 -11.95 9.42
C GLY A 173 -29.18 -13.07 9.57
N GLY A 174 -30.42 -12.70 9.26
CA GLY A 174 -31.60 -13.54 9.40
C GLY A 174 -32.56 -13.35 8.25
N ILE A 175 -33.26 -14.42 7.88
CA ILE A 175 -34.22 -14.45 6.77
C ILE A 175 -35.63 -14.44 7.34
N LEU A 176 -36.56 -13.69 6.75
CA LEU A 176 -38.00 -13.72 7.07
C LEU A 176 -38.81 -13.60 5.78
N TYR A 177 -39.81 -14.46 5.59
CA TYR A 177 -40.65 -14.52 4.40
C TYR A 177 -39.86 -14.74 3.09
N GLY A 178 -38.66 -15.33 3.23
CA GLY A 178 -37.66 -15.43 2.16
C GLY A 178 -37.21 -14.07 1.63
N CYS A 179 -37.03 -13.12 2.55
CA CYS A 179 -36.30 -11.88 2.35
C CYS A 179 -35.28 -11.71 3.49
N ILE A 180 -34.27 -10.87 3.30
CA ILE A 180 -33.34 -10.51 4.36
C ILE A 180 -34.06 -9.60 5.39
N SER A 181 -34.14 -10.07 6.63
CA SER A 181 -34.88 -9.42 7.73
C SER A 181 -33.99 -8.87 8.83
N GLN A 182 -32.75 -9.35 8.87
CA GLN A 182 -31.71 -8.89 9.78
C GLN A 182 -30.37 -8.91 9.03
N LEU A 183 -29.56 -7.88 9.23
CA LEU A 183 -28.19 -7.81 8.72
C LEU A 183 -27.25 -7.34 9.80
N GLY A 184 -26.07 -7.94 9.79
CA GLY A 184 -24.93 -7.52 10.55
C GLY A 184 -23.63 -7.67 9.79
N PHE A 185 -22.62 -6.97 10.30
CA PHE A 185 -21.32 -6.86 9.67
C PHE A 185 -20.23 -7.11 10.70
N TYR A 186 -19.18 -7.80 10.25
CA TYR A 186 -17.96 -7.99 11.02
C TYR A 186 -16.93 -6.98 10.55
N PHE A 187 -16.51 -6.07 11.42
CA PHE A 187 -15.43 -5.11 11.12
C PHE A 187 -14.20 -5.41 11.98
N LEU A 188 -13.02 -5.20 11.40
CA LEU A 188 -11.79 -5.16 12.19
C LEU A 188 -11.85 -3.96 13.13
N GLU A 189 -11.43 -4.15 14.38
CA GLU A 189 -11.32 -3.08 15.38
C GLU A 189 -10.55 -1.85 14.88
N ASP A 190 -10.67 -0.75 15.61
CA ASP A 190 -9.89 0.46 15.34
C ASP A 190 -8.39 0.16 15.34
N LEU A 191 -7.66 0.79 14.43
CA LEU A 191 -6.20 0.67 14.36
C LEU A 191 -5.51 1.63 15.33
N ALA A 192 -4.40 1.16 15.92
CA ALA A 192 -3.40 1.97 16.60
C ALA A 192 -2.26 2.38 15.65
N GLY A 193 -1.96 1.54 14.65
CA GLY A 193 -0.89 1.81 13.69
C GLY A 193 -0.82 0.77 12.59
N VAL A 194 0.08 1.00 11.64
CA VAL A 194 0.40 0.07 10.57
C VAL A 194 1.91 -0.01 10.40
N ALA A 195 2.42 -1.22 10.22
CA ALA A 195 3.81 -1.46 9.83
C ALA A 195 3.84 -2.02 8.41
N VAL A 196 4.72 -1.50 7.56
CA VAL A 196 4.90 -1.95 6.18
C VAL A 196 6.34 -2.40 6.01
N MET A 197 6.55 -3.61 5.52
CA MET A 197 7.87 -4.12 5.18
C MET A 197 7.92 -4.42 3.69
N ILE A 198 8.77 -3.70 2.95
CA ILE A 198 8.92 -3.83 1.50
C ILE A 198 10.13 -4.70 1.20
N ASN A 199 9.91 -5.79 0.45
CA ASN A 199 10.96 -6.70 0.00
C ASN A 199 11.03 -6.67 -1.52
N TYR A 200 12.06 -6.02 -2.05
CA TYR A 200 12.32 -5.93 -3.49
C TYR A 200 12.70 -7.29 -4.07
N THR A 201 12.15 -7.64 -5.24
CA THR A 201 12.40 -8.96 -5.84
C THR A 201 13.71 -9.04 -6.59
N ALA A 202 14.23 -7.91 -7.06
CA ALA A 202 15.50 -7.77 -7.77
C ALA A 202 16.00 -6.32 -7.69
N MET A 203 17.29 -6.10 -7.90
CA MET A 203 17.84 -4.75 -8.07
C MET A 203 17.37 -4.14 -9.41
N PRO A 204 17.27 -2.79 -9.50
CA PRO A 204 16.97 -2.13 -10.77
C PRO A 204 17.99 -2.44 -11.87
N ASP A 205 17.55 -2.43 -13.13
CA ASP A 205 18.42 -2.68 -14.29
C ASP A 205 19.44 -1.52 -14.46
N PRO A 206 20.75 -1.79 -14.31
CA PRO A 206 21.80 -0.77 -14.49
C PRO A 206 21.82 -0.14 -15.88
N SER A 207 21.26 -0.78 -16.91
CA SER A 207 21.19 -0.23 -18.28
C SER A 207 20.38 1.07 -18.36
N THR A 208 19.55 1.35 -17.35
CA THR A 208 18.76 2.57 -17.24
C THR A 208 19.55 3.77 -16.70
N ILE A 209 20.79 3.55 -16.25
CA ILE A 209 21.67 4.61 -15.75
C ILE A 209 22.29 5.34 -16.94
N GLY A 210 21.99 6.63 -17.04
CA GLY A 210 22.57 7.54 -18.02
C GLY A 210 23.57 8.50 -17.38
N GLN A 211 24.58 8.87 -18.14
CA GLN A 211 25.49 9.95 -17.78
C GLN A 211 24.87 11.30 -18.17
N ILE A 212 24.92 12.27 -17.26
CA ILE A 212 24.45 13.63 -17.44
C ILE A 212 25.65 14.57 -17.40
N GLN A 213 25.78 15.43 -18.41
CA GLN A 213 26.76 16.50 -18.40
C GLN A 213 26.23 17.69 -17.60
N PHE A 214 26.93 18.03 -16.52
CA PHE A 214 26.58 19.14 -15.64
C PHE A 214 27.22 20.45 -16.11
N ASP A 215 28.55 20.46 -16.30
CA ASP A 215 29.32 21.65 -16.70
C ASP A 215 30.48 21.24 -17.62
N ARG A 216 30.98 22.19 -18.40
CA ARG A 216 32.16 22.03 -19.26
C ARG A 216 33.11 23.19 -19.05
N ILE A 217 34.34 22.87 -18.68
CA ILE A 217 35.42 23.83 -18.48
C ILE A 217 36.42 23.69 -19.62
N ASN A 218 36.79 24.80 -20.25
CA ASN A 218 37.79 24.83 -21.30
C ASN A 218 39.09 25.44 -20.77
N GLY A 219 40.18 24.71 -20.94
CA GLY A 219 41.53 25.16 -20.65
C GLY A 219 42.30 25.42 -21.92
N ASP A 220 42.41 26.68 -22.34
CA ASP A 220 43.19 27.06 -23.52
C ASP A 220 44.54 27.64 -23.09
N ASN A 221 45.61 26.89 -23.33
CA ASN A 221 46.98 27.33 -23.07
C ASN A 221 47.84 27.30 -24.36
N ARG A 222 47.20 27.41 -25.53
CA ARG A 222 47.90 27.33 -26.84
C ARG A 222 48.92 28.44 -27.04
N ASP A 223 48.63 29.64 -26.56
CA ASP A 223 49.53 30.80 -26.61
C ASP A 223 50.40 30.96 -25.34
N GLY A 224 50.25 30.02 -24.40
CA GLY A 224 50.95 30.03 -23.12
C GLY A 224 52.44 29.78 -23.24
N LYS A 225 53.20 30.28 -22.25
CA LYS A 225 54.62 29.95 -22.07
C LYS A 225 54.90 29.12 -20.82
N ASN A 226 53.93 29.08 -19.90
CA ASN A 226 53.97 28.34 -18.64
C ASN A 226 52.70 27.50 -18.53
N PRO A 227 52.72 26.38 -17.80
CA PRO A 227 51.52 25.57 -17.58
C PRO A 227 50.39 26.40 -16.94
N LEU A 228 49.16 26.18 -17.39
CA LEU A 228 47.94 26.81 -16.88
C LEU A 228 47.28 25.89 -15.85
N GLN A 229 47.18 26.34 -14.60
CA GLN A 229 46.43 25.62 -13.57
C GLN A 229 44.94 25.94 -13.65
N ILE A 230 44.11 24.90 -13.58
CA ILE A 230 42.65 25.00 -13.55
C ILE A 230 42.16 24.33 -12.27
N ASP A 231 41.57 25.12 -11.38
CA ASP A 231 40.94 24.62 -10.17
C ASP A 231 39.45 24.34 -10.40
N ILE A 232 39.01 23.14 -10.02
CA ILE A 232 37.65 22.64 -10.16
C ILE A 232 37.01 22.61 -8.78
N ALA A 233 35.99 23.45 -8.60
CA ALA A 233 35.12 23.45 -7.44
C ALA A 233 33.69 23.75 -7.90
N ARG A 234 32.89 22.69 -8.04
CA ARG A 234 31.49 22.76 -8.47
C ARG A 234 30.63 21.84 -7.63
N SER A 235 29.32 22.09 -7.63
CA SER A 235 28.36 21.23 -6.97
C SER A 235 26.97 21.38 -7.55
N GLU A 236 26.18 20.31 -7.45
CA GLU A 236 24.79 20.25 -7.87
C GLU A 236 23.95 19.53 -6.81
N GLU A 237 22.68 19.91 -6.68
CA GLU A 237 21.72 19.17 -5.87
C GLU A 237 21.00 18.13 -6.73
N VAL A 238 21.01 16.88 -6.27
CA VAL A 238 20.37 15.75 -6.95
C VAL A 238 19.30 15.17 -6.05
N THR A 239 18.08 15.08 -6.59
CA THR A 239 16.93 14.50 -5.89
C THR A 239 16.74 13.05 -6.30
N ASN A 240 16.82 12.15 -5.32
CA ASN A 240 16.39 10.77 -5.43
C ASN A 240 14.94 10.69 -4.97
N SER A 241 14.09 9.98 -5.69
CA SER A 241 12.71 9.77 -5.28
C SER A 241 12.18 8.43 -5.73
N PHE A 242 11.27 7.88 -4.93
CA PHE A 242 10.62 6.61 -5.19
C PHE A 242 9.18 6.65 -4.70
N THR A 243 8.28 6.05 -5.46
CA THR A 243 6.85 5.97 -5.11
C THR A 243 6.36 4.55 -5.29
N THR A 244 5.56 4.09 -4.33
CA THR A 244 4.97 2.75 -4.32
C THR A 244 3.45 2.79 -4.30
N GLU A 245 2.85 1.66 -4.66
CA GLU A 245 1.40 1.47 -4.62
C GLU A 245 0.84 1.31 -3.20
N GLU A 246 1.68 1.21 -2.16
CA GLU A 246 1.26 1.03 -0.75
C GLU A 246 1.00 2.35 0.01
N SER A 247 1.04 3.49 -0.69
CA SER A 247 0.75 4.82 -0.14
C SER A 247 -0.65 4.95 0.46
N TRP A 248 -1.59 4.07 0.09
CA TRP A 248 -2.91 4.03 0.72
C TRP A 248 -2.86 3.80 2.24
N THR A 249 -1.82 3.12 2.76
CA THR A 249 -1.64 2.89 4.21
C THR A 249 -1.52 4.21 4.98
N GLU A 250 -1.06 5.26 4.33
CA GLU A 250 -0.94 6.62 4.88
C GLU A 250 -2.31 7.30 5.03
N SER A 251 -3.32 6.86 4.25
CA SER A 251 -4.70 7.36 4.34
C SER A 251 -5.49 6.78 5.52
N LEU A 252 -4.95 5.80 6.25
CA LEU A 252 -5.62 5.20 7.41
C LEU A 252 -5.72 6.14 8.62
N GLY A 253 -5.01 7.27 8.62
CA GLY A 253 -5.05 8.24 9.73
C GLY A 253 -4.43 7.74 11.03
N VAL A 254 -3.59 6.70 10.97
CA VAL A 254 -2.85 6.13 12.10
C VAL A 254 -1.35 6.21 11.86
N SER A 255 -0.53 5.94 12.87
CA SER A 255 0.92 5.94 12.70
C SER A 255 1.36 4.86 11.71
N VAL A 256 2.10 5.25 10.68
CA VAL A 256 2.71 4.35 9.69
C VAL A 256 4.19 4.21 10.02
N SER A 257 4.68 2.97 10.07
CA SER A 257 6.12 2.66 10.13
C SER A 257 6.46 1.81 8.91
N VAL A 258 7.37 2.28 8.08
CA VAL A 258 7.83 1.58 6.89
C VAL A 258 9.26 1.12 7.09
N SER A 259 9.52 -0.14 6.79
CA SER A 259 10.85 -0.71 6.65
C SER A 259 11.04 -1.02 5.18
N ASP A 260 11.83 -0.21 4.51
CA ASP A 260 12.14 -0.31 3.08
C ASP A 260 13.63 -0.07 2.89
N GLY A 261 14.02 0.32 1.67
CA GLY A 261 15.33 0.88 1.46
C GLY A 261 15.34 1.87 0.30
N PHE A 262 16.41 2.65 0.28
CA PHE A 262 16.68 3.67 -0.71
C PHE A 262 17.55 3.10 -1.83
N PHE A 263 17.26 3.50 -3.07
CA PHE A 263 18.11 3.22 -4.22
C PHE A 263 19.02 4.41 -4.49
N GLY A 264 20.32 4.17 -4.49
CA GLY A 264 21.34 5.13 -4.89
C GLY A 264 21.99 4.73 -6.20
N ILE A 265 22.96 5.52 -6.64
CA ILE A 265 23.89 5.14 -7.71
C ILE A 265 25.30 5.18 -7.14
N GLY A 266 26.07 4.11 -7.37
CA GLY A 266 27.43 3.93 -6.87
C GLY A 266 28.39 3.39 -7.93
N GLU A 267 29.68 3.48 -7.63
CA GLU A 267 30.75 2.89 -8.45
C GLU A 267 30.96 1.41 -8.11
N ALA A 268 31.11 0.58 -9.14
CA ALA A 268 31.43 -0.83 -9.07
C ALA A 268 32.63 -1.16 -9.96
N SER A 269 33.22 -2.33 -9.77
CA SER A 269 34.42 -2.76 -10.52
C SER A 269 34.21 -2.88 -12.04
N ALA A 270 32.95 -2.97 -12.50
CA ALA A 270 32.58 -3.07 -13.91
C ALA A 270 31.84 -1.83 -14.46
N GLY A 271 31.74 -0.73 -13.69
CA GLY A 271 31.05 0.49 -14.10
C GLY A 271 30.17 1.08 -13.00
N THR A 272 29.05 1.68 -13.39
CA THR A 272 28.09 2.31 -12.47
C THR A 272 26.89 1.39 -12.23
N GLU A 273 26.49 1.21 -10.98
CA GLU A 273 25.33 0.37 -10.62
C GLU A 273 24.41 1.06 -9.61
N TYR A 274 23.19 0.52 -9.48
CA TYR A 274 22.30 0.92 -8.40
C TYR A 274 22.78 0.34 -7.07
N THR A 275 22.78 1.15 -6.03
CA THR A 275 23.06 0.72 -4.65
C THR A 275 21.76 0.63 -3.86
N TYR A 276 21.73 -0.18 -2.81
CA TYR A 276 20.58 -0.33 -1.93
C TYR A 276 20.99 -0.06 -0.48
N THR A 277 20.20 0.71 0.26
CA THR A 277 20.43 0.96 1.69
C THR A 277 19.12 0.80 2.45
N GLU A 278 19.10 -0.14 3.39
CA GLU A 278 17.94 -0.35 4.27
C GLU A 278 17.64 0.88 5.11
N SER A 279 16.35 1.11 5.32
CA SER A 279 15.83 2.32 5.90
C SER A 279 14.58 2.06 6.74
N LYS A 280 14.31 2.99 7.65
CA LYS A 280 13.03 3.09 8.34
C LYS A 280 12.49 4.49 8.16
N SER A 281 11.24 4.56 7.74
CA SER A 281 10.54 5.82 7.48
C SER A 281 9.09 5.72 7.97
N ASN A 282 8.32 6.79 7.77
CA ASN A 282 6.89 6.81 8.04
C ASN A 282 6.07 6.87 6.73
N SER A 283 6.69 6.61 5.59
CA SER A 283 6.04 6.67 4.28
C SER A 283 6.56 5.58 3.37
N THR A 284 5.69 5.05 2.53
CA THR A 284 6.03 4.04 1.52
C THR A 284 6.61 4.66 0.26
N SER A 285 6.81 5.98 0.27
CA SER A 285 7.43 6.78 -0.78
C SER A 285 8.48 7.69 -0.14
N TYR A 286 9.49 8.06 -0.90
CA TYR A 286 10.51 8.99 -0.43
C TYR A 286 10.94 9.97 -1.50
N SER A 287 11.46 11.10 -1.03
CA SER A 287 12.19 12.06 -1.84
C SER A 287 13.29 12.67 -0.97
N GLU A 288 14.55 12.45 -1.37
CA GLU A 288 15.71 12.97 -0.66
C GLU A 288 16.60 13.72 -1.66
N THR A 289 16.97 14.94 -1.31
CA THR A 289 17.90 15.75 -2.10
C THR A 289 19.25 15.76 -1.40
N HIS A 290 20.29 15.40 -2.14
CA HIS A 290 21.66 15.42 -1.65
C HIS A 290 22.54 16.22 -2.61
N LYS A 291 23.67 16.71 -2.09
CA LYS A 291 24.62 17.52 -2.86
C LYS A 291 25.73 16.62 -3.40
N ILE A 292 25.96 16.67 -4.70
CA ILE A 292 27.15 16.10 -5.33
C ILE A 292 28.17 17.21 -5.58
N GLU A 293 29.46 16.89 -5.44
CA GLU A 293 30.54 17.86 -5.58
C GLU A 293 31.64 17.35 -6.52
N TRP A 294 32.14 18.24 -7.37
CA TRP A 294 33.35 18.05 -8.17
C TRP A 294 34.45 18.92 -7.58
N LYS A 295 35.50 18.27 -7.08
CA LYS A 295 36.68 18.94 -6.50
C LYS A 295 37.94 18.36 -7.13
N GLY A 296 38.82 19.24 -7.59
CA GLY A 296 40.08 18.83 -8.16
C GLY A 296 40.83 20.01 -8.74
N SER A 297 41.98 19.72 -9.34
CA SER A 297 42.74 20.68 -10.13
C SER A 297 43.45 19.93 -11.23
N THR A 298 43.60 20.54 -12.39
CA THR A 298 44.43 20.01 -13.47
C THR A 298 45.33 21.09 -14.03
N THR A 299 46.33 20.70 -14.80
CA THR A 299 47.26 21.61 -15.46
C THR A 299 47.19 21.38 -16.97
N VAL A 300 47.17 22.47 -17.74
CA VAL A 300 47.24 22.43 -19.20
C VAL A 300 48.61 22.93 -19.62
N ASP A 301 49.38 22.10 -20.31
CA ASP A 301 50.73 22.45 -20.72
C ASP A 301 50.74 23.54 -21.80
N PRO A 302 51.85 24.29 -21.93
CA PRO A 302 52.00 25.29 -22.99
C PRO A 302 51.85 24.67 -24.39
N GLY A 303 50.98 25.26 -25.21
CA GLY A 303 50.70 24.77 -26.57
C GLY A 303 49.45 23.91 -26.70
N ASP A 304 48.81 23.57 -25.57
CA ASP A 304 47.69 22.63 -25.52
C ASP A 304 46.34 23.29 -25.28
N TYR A 305 45.30 22.53 -25.62
CA TYR A 305 43.92 22.83 -25.29
C TYR A 305 43.27 21.60 -24.64
N THR A 306 42.59 21.81 -23.53
CA THR A 306 41.93 20.75 -22.77
C THR A 306 40.47 21.07 -22.56
N VAL A 307 39.61 20.06 -22.71
CA VAL A 307 38.20 20.12 -22.30
C VAL A 307 38.02 19.26 -21.06
N ILE A 308 37.34 19.80 -20.06
CA ILE A 308 37.03 19.09 -18.82
C ILE A 308 35.52 19.04 -18.69
N ASP A 309 34.96 17.84 -18.76
CA ASP A 309 33.54 17.60 -18.55
C ASP A 309 33.30 17.18 -17.09
N LEU A 310 32.38 17.88 -16.44
CA LEU A 310 31.86 17.51 -15.14
C LEU A 310 30.56 16.76 -15.35
N LEU A 311 30.54 15.52 -14.90
CA LEU A 311 29.51 14.54 -15.22
C LEU A 311 28.96 13.95 -13.93
N TYR A 312 27.70 13.52 -13.96
CA TYR A 312 27.14 12.65 -12.93
C TYR A 312 26.21 11.61 -13.54
N TYR A 313 25.84 10.60 -12.77
CA TYR A 313 24.96 9.56 -13.24
C TYR A 313 23.54 9.75 -12.70
N LYS A 314 22.56 9.47 -13.55
CA LYS A 314 21.14 9.51 -13.24
C LYS A 314 20.44 8.34 -13.91
N GLY A 315 19.65 7.60 -13.13
CA GLY A 315 18.89 6.45 -13.59
C GLY A 315 17.42 6.58 -13.24
N TYR A 316 16.56 6.09 -14.13
CA TYR A 316 15.13 5.92 -13.89
C TYR A 316 14.86 4.43 -13.81
N PHE A 317 14.15 3.99 -12.78
CA PHE A 317 13.90 2.58 -12.59
C PHE A 317 12.44 2.28 -12.26
N GLU A 318 12.03 1.10 -12.69
CA GLU A 318 10.83 0.42 -12.25
C GLU A 318 11.25 -0.85 -11.53
N ILE A 319 10.59 -1.16 -10.42
CA ILE A 319 10.93 -2.30 -9.58
C ILE A 319 9.67 -2.98 -9.05
N THR A 320 9.73 -4.30 -8.96
CA THR A 320 8.68 -5.09 -8.33
C THR A 320 9.08 -5.47 -6.91
N TYR A 321 8.11 -5.50 -6.01
CA TYR A 321 8.32 -5.87 -4.62
C TYR A 321 7.19 -6.74 -4.06
N THR A 322 7.46 -7.35 -2.92
CA THR A 322 6.47 -7.94 -2.03
C THR A 322 6.40 -7.15 -0.73
N ALA A 323 5.23 -6.63 -0.40
CA ALA A 323 4.98 -5.91 0.83
C ALA A 323 4.28 -6.82 1.85
N VAL A 324 4.75 -6.79 3.09
CA VAL A 324 4.04 -7.34 4.25
C VAL A 324 3.53 -6.17 5.05
N ILE A 325 2.22 -6.04 5.14
CA ILE A 325 1.55 -4.95 5.86
C ILE A 325 0.92 -5.54 7.12
N THR A 326 1.36 -5.08 8.27
CA THR A 326 0.85 -5.47 9.58
C THR A 326 -0.05 -4.36 10.12
N LEU A 327 -1.36 -4.59 10.11
CA LEU A 327 -2.34 -3.74 10.79
C LEU A 327 -2.25 -4.03 12.29
N ILE A 328 -2.14 -3.00 13.12
CA ILE A 328 -2.03 -3.10 14.57
C ILE A 328 -3.30 -2.51 15.18
N GLY A 329 -4.14 -3.33 15.81
CA GLY A 329 -5.36 -2.89 16.47
C GLY A 329 -5.09 -2.13 17.77
N LYS A 330 -6.06 -1.34 18.25
CA LYS A 330 -5.98 -0.66 19.55
C LYS A 330 -5.88 -1.62 20.73
N SER A 331 -6.39 -2.84 20.58
CA SER A 331 -6.20 -3.92 21.56
C SER A 331 -4.77 -4.47 21.59
N GLY A 332 -3.93 -4.13 20.61
CA GLY A 332 -2.61 -4.73 20.38
C GLY A 332 -2.63 -5.96 19.46
N SER A 333 -3.80 -6.34 18.94
CA SER A 333 -3.92 -7.36 17.89
C SER A 333 -3.08 -7.00 16.66
N LYS A 334 -2.61 -8.01 15.92
CA LYS A 334 -1.81 -7.84 14.71
C LYS A 334 -2.37 -8.68 13.58
N HIS A 335 -2.51 -8.07 12.40
CA HIS A 335 -3.05 -8.71 11.21
C HIS A 335 -2.15 -8.44 10.02
N GLU A 336 -1.68 -9.50 9.38
CA GLU A 336 -0.76 -9.40 8.25
C GLU A 336 -1.48 -9.65 6.93
N LEU A 337 -1.26 -8.75 5.99
CA LEU A 337 -1.63 -8.90 4.59
C LEU A 337 -0.37 -8.79 3.73
N SER A 338 -0.22 -9.72 2.79
CA SER A 338 0.88 -9.73 1.83
C SER A 338 0.39 -9.29 0.46
N ARG A 339 1.13 -8.38 -0.17
CA ARG A 339 0.81 -7.84 -1.49
C ARG A 339 2.05 -7.84 -2.37
N SER A 340 1.85 -7.97 -3.67
CA SER A 340 2.86 -7.69 -4.67
C SER A 340 2.50 -6.39 -5.35
N GLY A 341 3.48 -5.55 -5.62
CA GLY A 341 3.28 -4.24 -6.23
C GLY A 341 4.46 -3.81 -7.09
N GLY A 342 4.23 -2.76 -7.86
CA GLY A 342 5.26 -2.03 -8.59
C GLY A 342 5.62 -0.71 -7.90
N GLY A 343 6.83 -0.24 -8.13
CA GLY A 343 7.25 1.11 -7.78
C GLY A 343 8.12 1.69 -8.88
N ALA A 344 8.12 3.00 -8.99
CA ALA A 344 8.97 3.73 -9.92
C ALA A 344 9.75 4.80 -9.18
N GLY A 345 10.97 5.04 -9.64
CA GLY A 345 11.85 6.00 -9.01
C GLY A 345 12.91 6.57 -9.94
N VAL A 346 13.62 7.54 -9.39
CA VAL A 346 14.79 8.17 -9.99
C VAL A 346 15.86 8.25 -8.93
N SER A 347 17.08 7.89 -9.31
CA SER A 347 18.26 8.05 -8.48
C SER A 347 19.32 8.78 -9.29
N GLY A 348 20.06 9.65 -8.64
CA GLY A 348 21.31 10.17 -9.17
C GLY A 348 22.41 10.08 -8.13
N GLY A 349 23.64 10.14 -8.61
CA GLY A 349 24.83 9.99 -7.78
C GLY A 349 26.09 9.92 -8.65
N VAL A 350 27.22 9.72 -7.99
CA VAL A 350 28.57 9.59 -8.59
C VAL A 350 28.93 10.79 -9.48
N ALA A 351 29.74 11.70 -8.94
CA ALA A 351 30.29 12.82 -9.70
C ALA A 351 31.66 12.46 -10.29
N THR A 352 31.77 12.52 -11.61
CA THR A 352 32.98 12.18 -12.38
C THR A 352 33.52 13.40 -13.11
N ILE A 353 34.85 13.48 -13.22
CA ILE A 353 35.56 14.48 -14.02
C ILE A 353 36.21 13.74 -15.17
N LYS A 354 35.89 14.09 -16.42
CA LYS A 354 36.59 13.57 -17.60
C LYS A 354 37.39 14.69 -18.25
N GLN A 355 38.67 14.43 -18.49
CA GLN A 355 39.58 15.35 -19.15
C GLN A 355 39.91 14.83 -20.55
N PHE A 356 39.83 15.73 -21.53
CA PHE A 356 40.13 15.43 -22.92
C PHE A 356 41.18 16.41 -23.43
N HIS A 357 42.32 15.88 -23.86
CA HIS A 357 43.32 16.66 -24.57
C HIS A 357 42.92 16.84 -26.04
N VAL A 358 42.95 18.06 -26.54
CA VAL A 358 42.62 18.38 -27.94
C VAL A 358 43.91 18.81 -28.66
N PRO A 359 44.35 18.05 -29.67
CA PRO A 359 45.53 18.39 -30.44
C PRO A 359 45.41 19.78 -31.10
N SER A 360 46.51 20.52 -31.10
CA SER A 360 46.62 21.90 -31.62
C SER A 360 46.24 22.09 -33.10
N ASN A 361 46.09 20.99 -33.86
CA ASN A 361 45.71 21.00 -35.28
C ASN A 361 44.20 20.81 -35.55
N GLN A 362 43.36 20.59 -34.54
CA GLN A 362 41.90 20.47 -34.71
C GLN A 362 41.18 21.82 -34.50
N THR A 363 40.36 22.23 -35.47
CA THR A 363 39.55 23.47 -35.41
C THR A 363 38.33 23.33 -34.50
N GLU A 364 37.97 24.43 -33.83
CA GLU A 364 36.86 24.60 -32.87
C GLU A 364 35.49 24.08 -33.34
N SER A 365 35.27 23.87 -34.64
CA SER A 365 34.01 23.37 -35.19
C SER A 365 33.65 21.94 -34.77
N ILE A 366 34.62 21.11 -34.35
CA ILE A 366 34.37 19.74 -33.84
C ILE A 366 34.04 19.76 -32.34
N LEU A 367 34.41 20.82 -31.60
CA LEU A 367 34.23 20.95 -30.16
C LEU A 367 32.77 21.22 -29.73
N PHE A 368 31.93 21.69 -30.67
CA PHE A 368 30.50 21.93 -30.45
C PHE A 368 29.58 20.80 -30.95
N SER A 369 30.10 19.85 -31.72
CA SER A 369 29.42 18.59 -32.00
C SER A 369 29.87 17.57 -30.96
N MET A 370 28.95 16.91 -30.25
CA MET A 370 29.31 15.79 -29.35
C MET A 370 30.32 14.88 -30.08
N PRO A 371 31.57 14.75 -29.60
CA PRO A 371 32.51 13.85 -30.24
C PRO A 371 31.94 12.44 -30.10
N HIS A 372 31.87 11.70 -31.21
CA HIS A 372 31.79 10.26 -31.12
C HIS A 372 32.96 9.80 -30.25
N GLU A 373 32.65 9.03 -29.22
CA GLU A 373 33.50 8.50 -28.12
C GLU A 373 34.78 7.76 -28.56
N LYS A 374 35.14 7.79 -29.84
CA LYS A 374 36.12 6.89 -30.48
C LYS A 374 37.49 7.50 -30.79
N THR A 375 37.79 8.73 -30.38
CA THR A 375 39.02 9.42 -30.88
C THR A 375 39.82 10.27 -29.88
N LEU A 376 39.55 10.21 -28.58
CA LEU A 376 40.32 10.96 -27.59
C LEU A 376 40.92 9.99 -26.57
N GLU A 377 42.23 10.12 -26.30
CA GLU A 377 42.88 9.41 -25.20
C GLU A 377 42.36 10.00 -23.89
N GLU A 378 41.73 9.17 -23.06
CA GLU A 378 41.22 9.53 -21.74
C GLU A 378 42.37 9.43 -20.75
N ASP A 379 42.79 10.57 -20.18
CA ASP A 379 43.75 10.58 -19.09
C ASP A 379 43.04 10.18 -17.79
N GLU A 380 43.54 9.15 -17.10
CA GLU A 380 43.02 8.75 -15.79
C GLU A 380 43.33 9.83 -14.74
N LEU A 381 42.32 10.63 -14.40
CA LEU A 381 42.36 11.47 -13.21
C LEU A 381 42.15 10.60 -11.96
N PRO A 382 42.74 10.98 -10.80
CA PRO A 382 42.52 10.24 -9.56
C PRO A 382 41.01 10.19 -9.22
N PRO A 383 40.52 9.05 -8.70
CA PRO A 383 39.10 8.87 -8.40
C PRO A 383 38.60 9.96 -7.44
N ASN A 384 37.42 10.49 -7.72
CA ASN A 384 36.77 11.47 -6.88
C ASN A 384 36.45 10.82 -5.52
N THR A 385 36.82 11.45 -4.41
CA THR A 385 36.70 10.88 -3.05
C THR A 385 35.29 11.00 -2.45
N ASN A 386 34.27 11.13 -3.30
CA ASN A 386 32.90 11.16 -2.83
C ASN A 386 32.53 9.79 -2.28
N HIS A 387 32.19 9.74 -1.00
CA HIS A 387 31.59 8.56 -0.40
C HIS A 387 30.29 8.23 -1.16
N SER A 388 30.07 6.95 -1.45
CA SER A 388 28.80 6.49 -2.01
C SER A 388 27.65 7.00 -1.14
N VAL A 389 26.63 7.58 -1.79
CA VAL A 389 25.35 7.85 -1.13
C VAL A 389 24.66 6.49 -1.02
N GLY A 390 24.91 5.84 0.11
CA GLY A 390 24.57 4.44 0.38
C GLY A 390 25.73 3.77 1.10
N GLY A 391 25.72 3.83 2.43
CA GLY A 391 26.82 3.39 3.27
C GLY A 391 26.84 1.87 3.51
N ASN A 392 28.05 1.32 3.47
CA ASN A 392 28.51 0.03 4.02
C ASN A 392 27.71 -1.22 3.63
N THR A 393 28.19 -1.91 2.59
CA THR A 393 28.10 -3.36 2.49
C THR A 393 28.95 -4.00 3.59
N ASN A 394 28.41 -4.09 4.80
CA ASN A 394 28.85 -5.04 5.82
C ASN A 394 27.68 -5.99 6.11
N LYS A 395 27.44 -6.92 5.18
CA LYS A 395 27.21 -8.35 5.44
C LYS A 395 27.05 -9.14 4.15
#